data_AF-T0M4M7-F1
#
_entry.id   AF-T0M4M7-F1
#
_cell.length_a   1.000
_cell.length_b   1.000
_cell.length_c   1.000
_cell.angle_alpha   90.00
_cell.angle_beta   90.00
_cell.angle_gamma   90.00
#
_symmetry.space_group_name_H-M   'P 1'
#
loop_
_entity.id
_entity.type
_entity.pdbx_description
1 polymer ?
#
loop_
_entity_poly.entity_id
_entity_poly.type
_entity_poly.pdbx_seq_one_letter_code
_entity_poly.pdbx_strand_id
1 'polypeptide(L)'
;MAPSAVDYVGYTPREMTVNDIDSVVSSFIRAAGFARRANFDGIELHGAHGYLLQEFLSPALNLRSDRYGGSFENRLRIVQDIIDGIRQQEDIALGIRLSLYEDDSDGYGPDYGLKIAESLKGIDYVHFSAGRFAPPGSSSSFYSPRTHILERLPRKANLTTMVVGSVTSLQDAQKVLEKADFVSVGRAELADPYFAEKLLNAPHTLRPCIRCNQACRDLGFGEVRCTVNPDTGLESVRKPAIRLSGDIAIAGAGVSGLEAALTAAKSGMKVTLYEASDRIGGQLLQIWDRWKKFETGRLVDYYSTVLQRMGVEIITGEKFSGDGLYCLPATVYPDLPDQEEIVIDSNIYRYHDDALRISANHEVIMTERSLSSLDRVRQAAYRDIAEKAGISIVRKAERDPDVSIMQRHQYDILQAMMWGRESFLKYVEGRSSDYL
;
A
#
# COMPACT_ATOMS: atom_id res chain seq x y z
N MET A 1 2.07 22.22 16.96
CA MET A 1 1.54 22.33 18.34
C MET A 1 0.85 21.03 18.65
N ALA A 2 0.81 20.61 19.91
CA ALA A 2 0.26 19.34 20.36
C ALA A 2 -0.37 19.51 21.76
N PRO A 3 -1.15 18.53 22.29
CA PRO A 3 -1.68 18.60 23.65
C PRO A 3 -0.59 18.74 24.72
N SER A 4 0.59 18.17 24.51
CA SER A 4 1.73 18.25 25.43
C SER A 4 3.05 18.32 24.65
N ALA A 5 4.10 18.85 25.28
CA ALA A 5 5.44 18.94 24.69
C ALA A 5 6.21 17.61 24.81
N VAL A 6 5.69 16.56 24.17
CA VAL A 6 6.31 15.22 24.10
C VAL A 6 7.11 15.11 22.81
N ASP A 7 8.36 14.63 22.88
CA ASP A 7 9.13 14.32 21.67
C ASP A 7 8.37 13.27 20.85
N TYR A 8 8.06 13.62 19.61
CA TYR A 8 7.41 12.74 18.67
C TYR A 8 8.21 12.70 17.38
N VAL A 9 8.98 11.62 17.20
CA VAL A 9 9.82 11.36 16.02
C VAL A 9 10.95 12.38 15.85
N GLY A 10 11.61 12.77 16.96
CA GLY A 10 12.73 13.69 16.95
C GLY A 10 12.31 15.16 16.78
N TYR A 11 11.03 15.44 16.97
CA TYR A 11 10.49 16.78 17.01
C TYR A 11 9.62 16.96 18.24
N THR A 12 9.95 17.97 19.07
CA THR A 12 9.15 18.33 20.23
C THR A 12 8.25 19.52 19.88
N PRO A 13 6.93 19.31 19.74
CA PRO A 13 6.00 20.40 19.45
C PRO A 13 5.79 21.29 20.68
N ARG A 14 5.44 22.57 20.43
CA ARG A 14 4.92 23.45 21.49
C ARG A 14 3.57 22.92 22.00
N GLU A 15 3.42 22.84 23.32
CA GLU A 15 2.15 22.57 23.98
C GLU A 15 1.10 23.65 23.66
N MET A 16 -0.12 23.23 23.35
CA MET A 16 -1.25 24.11 23.07
C MET A 16 -1.76 24.79 24.34
N THR A 17 -2.04 26.09 24.24
CA THR A 17 -2.85 26.82 25.22
C THR A 17 -4.33 26.51 25.01
N VAL A 18 -5.19 26.83 25.99
CA VAL A 18 -6.65 26.71 25.80
C VAL A 18 -7.13 27.55 24.61
N ASN A 19 -6.57 28.75 24.41
CA ASN A 19 -6.88 29.59 23.25
C ASN A 19 -6.46 28.94 21.92
N ASP A 20 -5.32 28.23 21.88
CA ASP A 20 -4.93 27.46 20.69
C ASP A 20 -5.97 26.36 20.40
N ILE A 21 -6.45 25.68 21.45
CA ILE A 21 -7.47 24.63 21.34
C ILE A 21 -8.79 25.21 20.81
N ASP A 22 -9.28 26.30 21.41
CA ASP A 22 -10.52 26.97 20.98
C ASP A 22 -10.44 27.44 19.51
N SER A 23 -9.26 27.92 19.09
CA SER A 23 -8.99 28.31 17.70
C SER A 23 -9.01 27.10 16.76
N VAL A 24 -8.48 25.96 17.17
CA VAL A 24 -8.53 24.70 16.40
C VAL A 24 -9.96 24.21 16.28
N VAL A 25 -10.72 24.16 17.38
CA VAL A 25 -12.15 23.79 17.38
C VAL A 25 -12.93 24.66 16.41
N SER A 26 -12.77 25.99 16.51
CA SER A 26 -13.41 26.95 15.59
C SER A 26 -13.01 26.75 14.13
N SER A 27 -11.79 26.26 13.88
CA SER A 27 -11.31 25.98 12.52
C SER A 27 -11.94 24.71 11.95
N PHE A 28 -12.13 23.66 12.75
CA PHE A 28 -12.87 22.46 12.33
C PHE A 28 -14.32 22.78 11.99
N ILE A 29 -15.00 23.54 12.85
CA ILE A 29 -16.40 23.94 12.61
C ILE A 29 -16.54 24.75 11.32
N ARG A 30 -15.63 25.71 11.10
CA ARG A 30 -15.61 26.49 9.85
C ARG A 30 -15.32 25.62 8.62
N ALA A 31 -14.42 24.63 8.75
CA ALA A 31 -14.12 23.67 7.69
C ALA A 31 -15.33 22.81 7.33
N ALA A 32 -16.14 22.40 8.32
CA ALA A 32 -17.40 21.71 8.07
C ALA A 32 -18.37 22.56 7.23
N GLY A 33 -18.51 23.84 7.55
CA GLY A 33 -19.30 24.77 6.74
C GLY A 33 -18.76 24.95 5.31
N PHE A 34 -17.44 24.89 5.09
CA PHE A 34 -16.87 24.85 3.74
C PHE A 34 -17.24 23.55 3.00
N ALA A 35 -17.13 22.40 3.66
CA ALA A 35 -17.48 21.11 3.08
C ALA A 35 -18.96 21.06 2.65
N ARG A 36 -19.87 21.57 3.50
CA ARG A 36 -21.29 21.66 3.17
C ARG A 36 -21.55 22.55 1.94
N ARG A 37 -20.89 23.71 1.85
CA ARG A 37 -21.01 24.62 0.69
C ARG A 37 -20.38 24.05 -0.58
N ALA A 38 -19.41 23.15 -0.44
CA ALA A 38 -18.82 22.41 -1.54
C ALA A 38 -19.63 21.16 -1.95
N ASN A 39 -20.81 20.94 -1.34
CA ASN A 39 -21.71 19.80 -1.61
C ASN A 39 -21.10 18.42 -1.30
N PHE A 40 -20.25 18.32 -0.28
CA PHE A 40 -19.92 16.99 0.28
C PHE A 40 -21.14 16.40 0.99
N ASP A 41 -21.37 15.09 0.84
CA ASP A 41 -22.46 14.36 1.50
C ASP A 41 -22.18 14.06 2.99
N GLY A 42 -20.90 14.07 3.38
CA GLY A 42 -20.45 13.70 4.70
C GLY A 42 -19.11 14.31 5.09
N ILE A 43 -18.82 14.29 6.38
CA ILE A 43 -17.58 14.75 7.00
C ILE A 43 -17.03 13.61 7.86
N GLU A 44 -15.74 13.32 7.70
CA GLU A 44 -14.99 12.40 8.58
C GLU A 44 -13.93 13.18 9.36
N LEU A 45 -14.06 13.21 10.70
CA LEU A 45 -13.02 13.76 11.58
C LEU A 45 -11.85 12.79 11.65
N HIS A 46 -10.61 13.29 11.49
CA HIS A 46 -9.42 12.44 11.54
C HIS A 46 -8.82 12.36 12.95
N GLY A 47 -9.25 11.37 13.73
CA GLY A 47 -8.73 11.04 15.08
C GLY A 47 -7.85 9.79 15.12
N ALA A 48 -7.05 9.57 14.08
CA ALA A 48 -6.21 8.38 13.92
C ALA A 48 -4.77 8.73 13.50
N HIS A 49 -3.92 7.71 13.40
CA HIS A 49 -2.53 7.73 12.93
C HIS A 49 -1.55 8.72 13.57
N GLY A 50 -1.78 9.13 14.82
CA GLY A 50 -0.95 10.07 15.56
C GLY A 50 -1.15 11.53 15.13
N TYR A 51 -2.24 11.85 14.43
CA TYR A 51 -2.61 13.23 14.16
C TYR A 51 -3.27 13.88 15.38
N LEU A 52 -3.35 15.22 15.36
CA LEU A 52 -3.73 16.07 16.49
C LEU A 52 -4.89 15.53 17.35
N LEU A 53 -6.01 15.13 16.75
CA LEU A 53 -7.16 14.63 17.54
C LEU A 53 -6.82 13.31 18.25
N GLN A 54 -6.06 12.39 17.62
CA GLN A 54 -5.56 11.22 18.33
C GLN A 54 -4.59 11.58 19.45
N GLU A 55 -3.71 12.58 19.24
CA GLU A 55 -2.78 13.02 20.28
C GLU A 55 -3.54 13.39 21.56
N PHE A 56 -4.68 14.09 21.45
CA PHE A 56 -5.53 14.41 22.60
C PHE A 56 -6.20 13.18 23.22
N LEU A 57 -6.62 12.21 22.41
CA LEU A 57 -7.29 10.98 22.87
C LEU A 57 -6.34 10.01 23.59
N SER A 58 -5.05 10.02 23.20
CA SER A 58 -4.03 9.10 23.71
C SER A 58 -3.52 9.53 25.10
N PRO A 59 -3.59 8.65 26.12
CA PRO A 59 -2.98 8.92 27.43
C PRO A 59 -1.45 9.09 27.37
N ALA A 60 -0.80 8.54 26.34
CA ALA A 60 0.64 8.60 26.18
C ALA A 60 1.13 9.94 25.61
N LEU A 61 0.28 10.63 24.84
CA LEU A 61 0.62 11.90 24.20
C LEU A 61 -0.01 13.11 24.88
N ASN A 62 -1.13 12.93 25.59
CA ASN A 62 -1.82 13.98 26.31
C ASN A 62 -1.58 13.88 27.82
N LEU A 63 -0.56 14.62 28.27
CA LEU A 63 -0.13 14.69 29.67
C LEU A 63 -0.67 15.94 30.38
N ARG A 64 -1.69 16.60 29.81
CA ARG A 64 -2.26 17.82 30.37
C ARG A 64 -2.96 17.55 31.71
N SER A 65 -2.94 18.56 32.58
CA SER A 65 -3.64 18.57 33.87
C SER A 65 -4.89 19.46 33.88
N ASP A 66 -5.19 20.12 32.76
CA ASP A 66 -6.38 20.97 32.61
C ASP A 66 -7.61 20.20 32.12
N ARG A 67 -8.66 20.92 31.72
CA ARG A 67 -9.93 20.31 31.28
C ARG A 67 -9.83 19.47 30.00
N TYR A 68 -8.68 19.48 29.31
CA TYR A 68 -8.44 18.73 28.08
C TYR A 68 -7.53 17.51 28.28
N GLY A 69 -7.10 17.20 29.51
CA GLY A 69 -6.33 15.98 29.82
C GLY A 69 -6.60 15.39 31.21
N GLY A 70 -5.76 14.44 31.60
CA GLY A 70 -5.88 13.71 32.86
C GLY A 70 -6.94 12.60 32.81
N SER A 71 -8.23 12.93 32.92
CA SER A 71 -9.29 11.93 32.86
C SER A 71 -9.60 11.49 31.42
N PHE A 72 -10.28 10.35 31.28
CA PHE A 72 -10.76 9.87 29.98
C PHE A 72 -11.72 10.89 29.34
N GLU A 73 -12.66 11.42 30.12
CA GLU A 73 -13.68 12.37 29.68
C GLU A 73 -13.06 13.69 29.22
N ASN A 74 -12.00 14.16 29.89
CA ASN A 74 -11.29 15.37 29.51
C ASN A 74 -10.52 15.19 28.19
N ARG A 75 -9.92 14.02 27.96
CA ARG A 75 -9.25 13.70 26.68
C ARG A 75 -10.20 13.67 25.49
N LEU A 76 -11.45 13.25 25.69
CA LEU A 76 -12.50 13.29 24.67
C LEU A 76 -12.98 14.72 24.34
N ARG A 77 -12.77 15.67 25.26
CA ARG A 77 -13.44 16.96 25.24
C ARG A 77 -13.24 17.75 23.94
N ILE A 78 -12.02 17.83 23.42
CA ILE A 78 -11.77 18.56 22.17
C ILE A 78 -12.55 17.96 20.99
N VAL A 79 -12.64 16.64 20.92
CA VAL A 79 -13.36 15.95 19.85
C VAL A 79 -14.86 16.18 20.01
N GLN A 80 -15.38 16.10 21.24
CA GLN A 80 -16.78 16.39 21.52
C GLN A 80 -17.14 17.86 21.24
N ASP A 81 -16.31 18.82 21.64
CA ASP A 81 -16.49 20.26 21.37
C ASP A 81 -16.57 20.53 19.84
N ILE A 82 -15.76 19.84 19.04
CA ILE A 82 -15.82 19.90 17.56
C ILE A 82 -17.13 19.32 17.04
N ILE A 83 -17.52 18.12 17.49
CA ILE A 83 -18.74 17.46 17.05
C ILE A 83 -19.96 18.33 17.37
N ASP A 84 -20.07 18.81 18.60
CA ASP A 84 -21.18 19.64 19.06
C ASP A 84 -21.25 20.95 18.27
N GLY A 85 -20.11 21.59 18.01
CA GLY A 85 -20.05 22.81 17.21
C GLY A 85 -20.45 22.62 15.75
N ILE A 86 -20.08 21.49 15.14
CA ILE A 86 -20.52 21.14 13.77
C ILE A 86 -22.03 20.89 13.76
N ARG A 87 -22.55 20.10 14.71
CA ARG A 87 -23.98 19.75 14.81
C ARG A 87 -24.90 20.94 15.06
N GLN A 88 -24.39 22.01 15.67
CA GLN A 88 -25.15 23.26 15.84
C GLN A 88 -25.36 24.02 14.53
N GLN A 89 -24.50 23.83 13.54
CA GLN A 89 -24.48 24.64 12.31
C GLN A 89 -24.87 23.86 11.07
N GLU A 90 -24.58 22.56 11.06
CA GLU A 90 -24.65 21.72 9.86
C GLU A 90 -25.43 20.42 10.11
N ASP A 91 -26.38 20.14 9.23
CA ASP A 91 -27.05 18.85 9.11
C ASP A 91 -26.45 18.08 7.93
N ILE A 92 -25.44 17.25 8.23
CA ILE A 92 -24.62 16.50 7.28
C ILE A 92 -24.14 15.21 7.96
N ALA A 93 -23.93 14.12 7.23
CA ALA A 93 -23.37 12.90 7.83
C ALA A 93 -22.01 13.21 8.47
N LEU A 94 -21.81 12.85 9.74
CA LEU A 94 -20.59 13.15 10.49
C LEU A 94 -20.09 11.88 11.18
N GLY A 95 -18.90 11.44 10.81
CA GLY A 95 -18.22 10.35 11.48
C GLY A 95 -16.84 10.73 11.97
N ILE A 96 -16.19 9.78 12.63
CA ILE A 96 -14.81 9.90 13.07
C ILE A 96 -14.02 8.66 12.69
N ARG A 97 -12.83 8.88 12.13
CA ARG A 97 -11.83 7.83 11.94
C ARG A 97 -10.92 7.76 13.14
N LEU A 98 -10.85 6.58 13.78
CA LEU A 98 -10.10 6.36 15.01
C LEU A 98 -9.06 5.26 14.84
N SER A 99 -7.90 5.43 15.48
CA SER A 99 -7.02 4.29 15.73
C SER A 99 -7.64 3.43 16.83
N LEU A 100 -8.02 2.19 16.49
CA LEU A 100 -8.57 1.24 17.47
C LEU A 100 -7.53 0.93 18.57
N TYR A 101 -6.25 0.87 18.19
CA TYR A 101 -5.10 0.67 19.07
C TYR A 101 -3.87 1.37 18.47
N GLU A 102 -2.84 1.64 19.27
CA GLU A 102 -1.69 2.44 18.83
C GLU A 102 -0.44 1.62 18.45
N ASP A 103 -0.33 0.34 18.88
CA ASP A 103 0.84 -0.56 18.71
C ASP A 103 2.17 -0.10 19.32
N ASP A 104 2.30 1.16 19.67
CA ASP A 104 3.41 1.66 20.46
C ASP A 104 3.45 1.01 21.85
N SER A 105 4.64 0.87 22.42
CA SER A 105 4.83 0.23 23.74
C SER A 105 4.13 0.97 24.89
N ASP A 106 3.93 2.27 24.74
CA ASP A 106 3.19 3.16 25.63
C ASP A 106 1.74 3.39 25.17
N GLY A 107 1.35 2.82 24.03
CA GLY A 107 0.09 3.06 23.36
C GLY A 107 -1.11 2.34 24.00
N TYR A 108 -2.32 2.84 23.75
CA TYR A 108 -3.54 2.20 24.22
C TYR A 108 -3.94 0.99 23.36
N GLY A 109 -4.65 0.04 23.99
CA GLY A 109 -5.17 -1.18 23.36
C GLY A 109 -6.61 -1.05 22.81
N PRO A 110 -7.12 -2.10 22.14
CA PRO A 110 -8.39 -2.07 21.40
C PRO A 110 -9.62 -1.76 22.25
N ASP A 111 -9.67 -2.19 23.51
CA ASP A 111 -10.79 -1.89 24.41
C ASP A 111 -10.91 -0.39 24.69
N TYR A 112 -9.78 0.31 24.79
CA TYR A 112 -9.76 1.76 24.98
C TYR A 112 -10.23 2.50 23.72
N GLY A 113 -9.77 2.08 22.53
CA GLY A 113 -10.22 2.65 21.26
C GLY A 113 -11.71 2.43 20.99
N LEU A 114 -12.24 1.25 21.31
CA LEU A 114 -13.67 0.98 21.24
C LEU A 114 -14.44 1.86 22.24
N LYS A 115 -13.93 2.00 23.47
CA LYS A 115 -14.54 2.87 24.48
C LYS A 115 -14.59 4.33 24.03
N ILE A 116 -13.54 4.85 23.36
CA ILE A 116 -13.56 6.20 22.77
C ILE A 116 -14.75 6.34 21.81
N ALA A 117 -14.86 5.42 20.84
CA ALA A 117 -15.89 5.47 19.81
C ALA A 117 -17.31 5.53 20.40
N GLU A 118 -17.56 4.74 21.45
CA GLU A 118 -18.88 4.65 22.09
C GLU A 118 -19.19 5.76 23.09
N SER A 119 -18.17 6.54 23.48
CA SER A 119 -18.32 7.64 24.43
C SER A 119 -18.60 8.98 23.74
N LEU A 120 -18.26 9.10 22.45
CA LEU A 120 -18.54 10.29 21.65
C LEU A 120 -20.03 10.33 21.28
N LYS A 121 -20.64 11.51 21.41
CA LYS A 121 -22.05 11.74 21.09
C LYS A 121 -22.17 12.58 19.83
N GLY A 122 -23.22 12.34 19.04
CA GLY A 122 -23.53 13.14 17.85
C GLY A 122 -22.80 12.73 16.58
N ILE A 123 -22.05 11.61 16.57
CA ILE A 123 -21.51 10.99 15.36
C ILE A 123 -22.48 9.93 14.81
N ASP A 124 -22.52 9.78 13.50
CA ASP A 124 -23.35 8.80 12.77
C ASP A 124 -22.61 7.47 12.57
N TYR A 125 -21.27 7.52 12.50
CA TYR A 125 -20.44 6.34 12.31
C TYR A 125 -19.04 6.49 12.91
N VAL A 126 -18.41 5.35 13.20
CA VAL A 126 -16.98 5.24 13.49
C VAL A 126 -16.30 4.43 12.40
N HIS A 127 -15.13 4.92 11.95
CA HIS A 127 -14.26 4.23 11.02
C HIS A 127 -12.98 3.80 11.75
N PHE A 128 -12.84 2.51 12.05
CA PHE A 128 -11.65 1.99 12.71
C PHE A 128 -10.50 1.78 11.73
N SER A 129 -9.40 2.44 12.05
CA SER A 129 -8.04 2.19 11.58
C SER A 129 -7.19 1.66 12.75
N ALA A 130 -5.87 1.69 12.62
CA ALA A 130 -4.97 1.40 13.73
C ALA A 130 -3.63 2.14 13.60
N GLY A 131 -2.87 2.08 14.69
CA GLY A 131 -1.51 2.56 14.79
C GLY A 131 -1.41 4.02 15.17
N ARG A 132 -0.27 4.35 15.77
CA ARG A 132 0.24 5.71 15.93
C ARG A 132 1.57 5.80 15.18
N PHE A 133 2.68 5.55 15.88
CA PHE A 133 4.00 5.57 15.27
C PHE A 133 4.50 4.15 15.06
N ALA A 134 4.41 3.22 16.02
CA ALA A 134 5.03 1.91 15.87
C ALA A 134 4.50 1.12 14.64
N PRO A 135 5.35 0.32 13.94
CA PRO A 135 4.91 -0.59 12.88
C PRO A 135 3.81 -1.56 13.34
N PRO A 136 2.81 -1.91 12.50
CA PRO A 136 2.62 -1.49 11.12
C PRO A 136 2.08 -0.06 10.95
N GLY A 137 1.83 0.65 12.06
CA GLY A 137 1.35 2.02 12.06
C GLY A 137 0.08 2.16 11.22
N SER A 138 0.04 3.19 10.37
CA SER A 138 -1.10 3.49 9.51
C SER A 138 -1.20 2.67 8.21
N SER A 139 -0.27 1.74 7.93
CA SER A 139 -0.31 0.97 6.67
C SER A 139 0.40 -0.38 6.73
N SER A 140 -0.39 -1.45 6.84
CA SER A 140 0.06 -2.83 6.70
C SER A 140 0.67 -3.12 5.32
N SER A 141 1.81 -3.81 5.29
CA SER A 141 2.46 -4.25 4.04
C SER A 141 2.17 -5.72 3.76
N PHE A 142 2.82 -6.30 2.74
CA PHE A 142 2.80 -7.75 2.50
C PHE A 142 3.34 -8.57 3.69
N TYR A 143 4.13 -7.97 4.59
CA TYR A 143 4.59 -8.62 5.84
C TYR A 143 3.55 -8.63 6.98
N SER A 144 2.43 -7.93 6.81
CA SER A 144 1.39 -7.86 7.83
C SER A 144 0.24 -8.82 7.50
N PRO A 145 -0.45 -9.41 8.50
CA PRO A 145 -1.70 -10.11 8.28
C PRO A 145 -2.76 -9.21 7.62
N ARG A 146 -3.60 -9.79 6.76
CA ARG A 146 -4.84 -9.13 6.31
C ARG A 146 -5.84 -9.08 7.45
N THR A 147 -6.80 -8.15 7.37
CA THR A 147 -7.84 -7.88 8.37
C THR A 147 -7.34 -7.66 9.80
N HIS A 148 -6.05 -7.36 10.00
CA HIS A 148 -5.41 -7.24 11.32
C HIS A 148 -6.14 -6.32 12.33
N ILE A 149 -6.79 -5.25 11.85
CA ILE A 149 -7.56 -4.33 12.71
C ILE A 149 -8.82 -5.02 13.22
N LEU A 150 -9.53 -5.73 12.35
CA LEU A 150 -10.73 -6.51 12.69
C LEU A 150 -10.41 -7.61 13.70
N GLU A 151 -9.27 -8.31 13.55
CA GLU A 151 -8.88 -9.38 14.49
C GLU A 151 -8.76 -8.87 15.92
N ARG A 152 -8.39 -7.59 16.09
CA ARG A 152 -8.25 -6.95 17.40
C ARG A 152 -9.49 -6.19 17.85
N LEU A 153 -10.51 -6.06 16.99
CA LEU A 153 -11.80 -5.48 17.38
C LEU A 153 -12.57 -6.51 18.23
N PRO A 154 -12.77 -6.25 19.54
CA PRO A 154 -13.34 -7.25 20.44
C PRO A 154 -14.79 -7.57 20.04
N ARG A 155 -15.55 -6.55 19.64
CA ARG A 155 -16.91 -6.65 19.11
C ARG A 155 -17.23 -5.46 18.23
N LYS A 156 -18.32 -5.56 17.47
CA LYS A 156 -18.94 -4.42 16.77
C LYS A 156 -19.27 -3.31 17.78
N ALA A 157 -19.03 -2.05 17.40
CA ALA A 157 -19.39 -0.91 18.24
C ALA A 157 -20.92 -0.71 18.27
N ASN A 158 -21.42 -0.02 19.30
CA ASN A 158 -22.85 0.29 19.44
C ASN A 158 -23.33 1.42 18.51
N LEU A 159 -22.65 1.62 17.38
CA LEU A 159 -22.95 2.59 16.33
C LEU A 159 -22.49 2.01 14.98
N THR A 160 -22.89 2.65 13.88
CA THR A 160 -22.46 2.26 12.53
C THR A 160 -20.94 2.17 12.47
N THR A 161 -20.42 0.99 12.16
CA THR A 161 -19.00 0.68 12.24
C THR A 161 -18.44 0.40 10.84
N MET A 162 -17.37 1.11 10.48
CA MET A 162 -16.58 0.85 9.27
C MET A 162 -15.19 0.35 9.68
N VAL A 163 -14.62 -0.62 8.96
CA VAL A 163 -13.27 -1.14 9.27
C VAL A 163 -12.43 -1.26 8.00
N VAL A 164 -11.20 -0.74 8.05
CA VAL A 164 -10.15 -0.97 7.05
C VAL A 164 -9.15 -1.99 7.57
N GLY A 165 -8.27 -2.53 6.72
CA GLY A 165 -7.13 -3.33 7.20
C GLY A 165 -6.55 -4.31 6.20
N SER A 166 -6.15 -3.84 5.02
CA SER A 166 -5.66 -4.71 3.93
C SER A 166 -6.72 -5.69 3.40
N VAL A 167 -7.94 -5.20 3.20
CA VAL A 167 -8.99 -5.92 2.48
C VAL A 167 -8.63 -5.95 0.99
N THR A 168 -8.38 -7.12 0.43
CA THR A 168 -7.98 -7.28 -0.98
C THR A 168 -8.71 -8.40 -1.71
N SER A 169 -9.70 -9.03 -1.07
CA SER A 169 -10.50 -10.13 -1.59
C SER A 169 -11.91 -10.14 -1.01
N LEU A 170 -12.80 -10.91 -1.63
CA LEU A 170 -14.19 -11.06 -1.17
C LEU A 170 -14.23 -11.70 0.22
N GLN A 171 -13.36 -12.67 0.47
CA GLN A 171 -13.23 -13.32 1.77
C GLN A 171 -12.81 -12.34 2.86
N ASP A 172 -11.85 -11.44 2.59
CA ASP A 172 -11.47 -10.40 3.55
C ASP A 172 -12.65 -9.46 3.84
N ALA A 173 -13.42 -9.08 2.81
CA ALA A 173 -14.58 -8.21 2.96
C ALA A 173 -15.70 -8.88 3.78
N GLN A 174 -16.03 -10.14 3.48
CA GLN A 174 -16.99 -10.95 4.24
C GLN A 174 -16.58 -11.06 5.70
N LYS A 175 -15.30 -11.34 5.97
CA LYS A 175 -14.78 -11.41 7.34
C LYS A 175 -14.98 -10.09 8.08
N VAL A 176 -14.69 -8.95 7.44
CA VAL A 176 -14.92 -7.62 8.04
C VAL A 176 -16.40 -7.42 8.40
N LEU A 177 -17.32 -7.81 7.52
CA LEU A 177 -18.76 -7.68 7.74
C LEU A 177 -19.30 -8.54 8.90
N GLU A 178 -18.52 -9.49 9.44
CA GLU A 178 -18.90 -10.23 10.64
C GLU A 178 -18.91 -9.34 11.90
N LYS A 179 -18.13 -8.25 11.93
CA LYS A 179 -18.04 -7.32 13.09
C LYS A 179 -18.15 -5.84 12.73
N ALA A 180 -18.53 -5.51 11.50
CA ALA A 180 -18.68 -4.13 11.02
C ALA A 180 -19.87 -4.02 10.04
N ASP A 181 -20.40 -2.82 9.88
CA ASP A 181 -21.47 -2.52 8.90
C ASP A 181 -20.92 -2.25 7.51
N PHE A 182 -19.73 -1.65 7.44
CA PHE A 182 -19.09 -1.30 6.19
C PHE A 182 -17.64 -1.76 6.14
N VAL A 183 -17.22 -2.14 4.93
CA VAL A 183 -15.83 -2.43 4.60
C VAL A 183 -15.22 -1.16 4.01
N SER A 184 -14.16 -0.64 4.63
CA SER A 184 -13.39 0.45 4.04
C SER A 184 -12.21 -0.12 3.26
N VAL A 185 -12.06 0.33 2.01
CA VAL A 185 -11.00 -0.10 1.10
C VAL A 185 -10.18 1.13 0.70
N GLY A 186 -8.85 0.97 0.67
CA GLY A 186 -7.93 2.04 0.27
C GLY A 186 -7.09 1.60 -0.93
N ARG A 187 -5.89 1.09 -0.68
CA ARG A 187 -4.91 0.72 -1.72
C ARG A 187 -5.43 -0.28 -2.78
N ALA A 188 -6.45 -1.08 -2.48
CA ALA A 188 -7.02 -1.99 -3.48
C ALA A 188 -7.79 -1.24 -4.58
N GLU A 189 -8.42 -0.10 -4.26
CA GLU A 189 -9.05 0.75 -5.28
C GLU A 189 -8.02 1.51 -6.13
N LEU A 190 -6.85 1.82 -5.56
CA LEU A 190 -5.74 2.35 -6.36
C LEU A 190 -5.26 1.31 -7.39
N ALA A 191 -5.21 0.02 -7.01
CA ALA A 191 -4.82 -1.05 -7.93
C ALA A 191 -5.89 -1.36 -8.98
N ASP A 192 -7.16 -1.29 -8.63
CA ASP A 192 -8.29 -1.46 -9.55
C ASP A 192 -9.42 -0.50 -9.17
N PRO A 193 -9.69 0.57 -9.94
CA PRO A 193 -10.74 1.54 -9.60
C PRO A 193 -12.16 0.95 -9.65
N TYR A 194 -12.31 -0.23 -10.25
CA TYR A 194 -13.59 -0.98 -10.26
C TYR A 194 -13.59 -2.08 -9.19
N PHE A 195 -12.77 -1.96 -8.13
CA PHE A 195 -12.59 -2.99 -7.11
C PHE A 195 -13.93 -3.49 -6.58
N ALA A 196 -14.80 -2.60 -6.07
CA ALA A 196 -16.06 -2.99 -5.47
C ALA A 196 -16.99 -3.74 -6.45
N GLU A 197 -17.14 -3.21 -7.67
CA GLU A 197 -17.97 -3.82 -8.71
C GLU A 197 -17.44 -5.20 -9.13
N LYS A 198 -16.14 -5.30 -9.40
CA LYS A 198 -15.49 -6.55 -9.81
C LYS A 198 -15.46 -7.56 -8.67
N LEU A 199 -15.30 -7.13 -7.43
CA LEU A 199 -15.29 -8.03 -6.28
C LEU A 199 -16.57 -8.86 -6.21
N LEU A 200 -17.71 -8.24 -6.54
CA LEU A 200 -19.03 -8.86 -6.50
C LEU A 200 -19.34 -9.66 -7.77
N ASN A 201 -18.92 -9.17 -8.95
CA ASN A 201 -19.40 -9.69 -10.24
C ASN A 201 -18.35 -10.48 -11.04
N ALA A 202 -17.06 -10.18 -10.87
CA ALA A 202 -15.97 -10.78 -11.65
C ALA A 202 -14.62 -10.77 -10.89
N PRO A 203 -14.52 -11.39 -9.70
CA PRO A 203 -13.37 -11.24 -8.81
C PRO A 203 -12.06 -11.76 -9.40
N HIS A 204 -12.12 -12.71 -10.33
CA HIS A 204 -10.97 -13.23 -11.09
C HIS A 204 -10.37 -12.23 -12.08
N THR A 205 -11.05 -11.12 -12.36
CA THR A 205 -10.56 -10.04 -13.25
C THR A 205 -10.00 -8.84 -12.49
N LEU A 206 -9.97 -8.92 -11.16
CA LEU A 206 -9.55 -7.86 -10.26
C LEU A 206 -8.03 -7.74 -10.28
N ARG A 207 -7.52 -6.54 -10.61
CA ARG A 207 -6.09 -6.24 -10.54
C ARG A 207 -5.65 -6.12 -9.08
N PRO A 208 -4.84 -7.04 -8.54
CA PRO A 208 -4.66 -7.14 -7.10
C PRO A 208 -3.73 -6.05 -6.58
N CYS A 209 -4.11 -5.40 -5.47
CA CYS A 209 -3.12 -4.69 -4.66
C CYS A 209 -2.17 -5.71 -4.01
N ILE A 210 -0.88 -5.57 -4.32
CA ILE A 210 0.20 -6.44 -3.80
C ILE A 210 0.76 -5.97 -2.46
N ARG A 211 0.12 -4.98 -1.82
CA ARG A 211 0.47 -4.46 -0.49
C ARG A 211 1.94 -4.02 -0.34
N CYS A 212 2.53 -3.54 -1.43
CA CYS A 212 3.95 -3.17 -1.50
C CYS A 212 4.32 -1.91 -0.72
N ASN A 213 3.36 -1.02 -0.44
CA ASN A 213 3.60 0.31 0.18
C ASN A 213 4.68 1.13 -0.55
N GLN A 214 4.78 0.99 -1.87
CA GLN A 214 5.75 1.72 -2.68
C GLN A 214 5.11 2.98 -3.26
N ALA A 215 4.66 2.93 -4.52
CA ALA A 215 4.18 4.11 -5.23
C ALA A 215 3.03 4.85 -4.51
N CYS A 216 2.20 4.13 -3.75
CA CYS A 216 1.09 4.73 -2.98
C CYS A 216 1.52 5.45 -1.70
N ARG A 217 2.79 5.30 -1.31
CA ARG A 217 3.41 5.90 -0.11
C ARG A 217 4.66 6.71 -0.44
N ASP A 218 5.02 6.82 -1.71
CA ASP A 218 6.13 7.64 -2.17
C ASP A 218 5.65 9.09 -2.33
N LEU A 219 5.90 9.89 -1.29
CA LEU A 219 5.56 11.32 -1.28
C LEU A 219 6.41 12.13 -2.28
N GLY A 220 7.49 11.55 -2.83
CA GLY A 220 8.34 12.19 -3.83
C GLY A 220 7.63 12.49 -5.15
N PHE A 221 6.53 11.78 -5.45
CA PHE A 221 5.70 12.10 -6.62
C PHE A 221 4.89 13.40 -6.45
N GLY A 222 4.65 13.86 -5.21
CA GLY A 222 3.69 14.95 -4.93
C GLY A 222 2.23 14.56 -5.16
N GLU A 223 1.97 13.29 -5.49
CA GLU A 223 0.68 12.70 -5.82
C GLU A 223 0.68 11.21 -5.46
N VAL A 224 -0.50 10.57 -5.45
CA VAL A 224 -0.63 9.15 -5.14
C VAL A 224 -0.54 8.32 -6.43
N ARG A 225 0.39 7.35 -6.47
CA ARG A 225 0.57 6.39 -7.57
C ARG A 225 0.34 4.95 -7.11
N CYS A 226 0.29 4.00 -8.04
CA CYS A 226 0.18 2.58 -7.72
C CYS A 226 1.21 1.75 -8.48
N THR A 227 1.93 0.87 -7.78
CA THR A 227 2.97 0.04 -8.38
C THR A 227 2.43 -0.88 -9.48
N VAL A 228 1.19 -1.33 -9.32
CA VAL A 228 0.57 -2.31 -10.22
C VAL A 228 -0.49 -1.70 -11.12
N ASN A 229 -0.72 -0.39 -11.05
CA ASN A 229 -1.69 0.30 -11.90
C ASN A 229 -1.06 1.60 -12.43
N PRO A 230 -0.52 1.59 -13.66
CA PRO A 230 0.10 2.77 -14.26
C PRO A 230 -0.87 3.94 -14.50
N ASP A 231 -2.18 3.70 -14.44
CA ASP A 231 -3.21 4.72 -14.69
C ASP A 231 -3.56 5.54 -13.43
N THR A 232 -3.20 5.06 -12.23
CA THR A 232 -3.50 5.75 -10.96
C THR A 232 -2.87 7.13 -10.90
N GLY A 233 -3.69 8.17 -10.77
CA GLY A 233 -3.32 9.58 -10.78
C GLY A 233 -3.16 10.19 -12.18
N LEU A 234 -3.43 9.44 -13.25
CA LEU A 234 -3.45 9.93 -14.64
C LEU A 234 -4.84 9.86 -15.28
N GLU A 235 -5.89 9.65 -14.48
CA GLU A 235 -7.24 9.38 -14.95
C GLU A 235 -7.81 10.55 -15.76
N SER A 236 -7.40 11.79 -15.45
CA SER A 236 -7.83 13.01 -16.14
C SER A 236 -7.12 13.25 -17.47
N VAL A 237 -5.95 12.64 -17.69
CA VAL A 237 -5.12 12.80 -18.92
C VAL A 237 -5.27 11.59 -19.84
N ARG A 238 -6.36 10.84 -19.69
CA ARG A 238 -6.57 9.58 -20.40
C ARG A 238 -6.57 9.79 -21.91
N LYS A 239 -5.59 9.19 -22.60
CA LYS A 239 -5.55 9.17 -24.06
C LYS A 239 -6.73 8.35 -24.60
N PRO A 240 -7.32 8.73 -25.75
CA PRO A 240 -8.33 7.92 -26.41
C PRO A 240 -7.86 6.48 -26.62
N ALA A 241 -8.78 5.52 -26.51
CA ALA A 241 -8.46 4.13 -26.82
C ALA A 241 -8.09 4.02 -28.31
N ILE A 242 -6.91 3.46 -28.58
CA ILE A 242 -6.45 3.19 -29.95
C ILE A 242 -7.13 1.91 -30.42
N ARG A 243 -7.67 1.92 -31.64
CA ARG A 243 -8.20 0.74 -32.32
C ARG A 243 -7.20 0.30 -33.36
N LEU A 244 -6.78 -0.95 -33.27
CA LEU A 244 -5.79 -1.58 -34.14
C LEU A 244 -6.31 -2.93 -34.60
N SER A 245 -5.77 -3.42 -35.70
CA SER A 245 -6.03 -4.77 -36.22
C SER A 245 -4.73 -5.48 -36.58
N GLY A 246 -4.80 -6.75 -36.93
CA GLY A 246 -3.62 -7.55 -37.30
C GLY A 246 -3.03 -8.38 -36.16
N ASP A 247 -1.99 -9.13 -36.51
CA ASP A 247 -1.35 -10.11 -35.66
C ASP A 247 -0.02 -9.56 -35.10
N ILE A 248 0.29 -9.85 -33.84
CA ILE A 248 1.54 -9.48 -33.21
C ILE A 248 2.09 -10.61 -32.33
N ALA A 249 3.36 -10.95 -32.55
CA ALA A 249 4.13 -11.79 -31.65
C ALA A 249 4.86 -10.93 -30.62
N ILE A 250 4.79 -11.32 -29.35
CA ILE A 250 5.51 -10.66 -28.24
C ILE A 250 6.42 -11.69 -27.57
N ALA A 251 7.70 -11.39 -27.44
CA ALA A 251 8.69 -12.27 -26.81
C ALA A 251 9.02 -11.80 -25.38
N GLY A 252 8.81 -12.70 -24.41
CA GLY A 252 9.06 -12.52 -22.99
C GLY A 252 7.78 -12.22 -22.20
N ALA A 253 7.36 -13.13 -21.32
CA ALA A 253 6.18 -12.99 -20.48
C ALA A 253 6.53 -12.55 -19.04
N GLY A 254 7.52 -11.66 -18.91
CA GLY A 254 7.70 -10.84 -17.72
C GLY A 254 6.68 -9.69 -17.67
N VAL A 255 6.71 -8.88 -16.61
CA VAL A 255 5.73 -7.79 -16.39
C VAL A 255 5.58 -6.86 -17.59
N SER A 256 6.68 -6.49 -18.25
CA SER A 256 6.65 -5.64 -19.45
C SER A 256 5.90 -6.29 -20.60
N GLY A 257 6.20 -7.54 -20.94
CA GLY A 257 5.52 -8.26 -22.00
C GLY A 257 4.06 -8.59 -21.67
N LEU A 258 3.76 -8.90 -20.41
CA LEU A 258 2.38 -9.12 -19.94
C LEU A 258 1.52 -7.85 -20.09
N GLU A 259 2.06 -6.68 -19.73
CA GLU A 259 1.33 -5.42 -19.90
C GLU A 259 1.29 -4.95 -21.36
N ALA A 260 2.33 -5.23 -22.16
CA ALA A 260 2.32 -5.00 -23.61
C ALA A 260 1.24 -5.84 -24.31
N ALA A 261 1.18 -7.14 -24.01
CA ALA A 261 0.16 -8.06 -24.53
C ALA A 261 -1.25 -7.62 -24.13
N LEU A 262 -1.44 -7.21 -22.86
CA LEU A 262 -2.73 -6.69 -22.40
C LEU A 262 -3.13 -5.41 -23.16
N THR A 263 -2.17 -4.54 -23.44
CA THR A 263 -2.42 -3.28 -24.17
C THR A 263 -2.73 -3.52 -25.64
N ALA A 264 -1.98 -4.43 -26.29
CA ALA A 264 -2.22 -4.83 -27.67
C ALA A 264 -3.61 -5.49 -27.85
N ALA A 265 -3.95 -6.44 -26.97
CA ALA A 265 -5.25 -7.09 -26.99
C ALA A 265 -6.41 -6.11 -26.72
N LYS A 266 -6.24 -5.15 -25.79
CA LYS A 266 -7.23 -4.08 -25.55
C LYS A 266 -7.43 -3.17 -26.76
N SER A 267 -6.40 -3.04 -27.60
CA SER A 267 -6.47 -2.25 -28.84
C SER A 267 -7.16 -3.00 -29.98
N GLY A 268 -7.36 -4.31 -29.87
CA GLY A 268 -8.08 -5.16 -30.83
C GLY A 268 -7.21 -6.11 -31.65
N MET A 269 -5.90 -6.16 -31.40
CA MET A 269 -4.96 -7.02 -32.13
C MET A 269 -5.06 -8.48 -31.67
N LYS A 270 -4.70 -9.41 -32.56
CA LYS A 270 -4.50 -10.82 -32.24
C LYS A 270 -3.07 -11.00 -31.73
N VAL A 271 -2.92 -11.45 -30.48
CA VAL A 271 -1.63 -11.49 -29.80
C VAL A 271 -1.22 -12.94 -29.54
N THR A 272 0.02 -13.27 -29.91
CA THR A 272 0.72 -14.48 -29.44
C THR A 272 1.89 -14.05 -28.55
N LEU A 273 1.85 -14.44 -27.27
CA LEU A 273 2.85 -14.13 -26.26
C LEU A 273 3.73 -15.37 -26.02
N TYR A 274 5.02 -15.25 -26.30
CA TYR A 274 6.01 -16.30 -26.13
C TYR A 274 6.81 -16.13 -24.85
N GLU A 275 7.06 -17.23 -24.15
CA GLU A 275 7.88 -17.29 -22.94
C GLU A 275 8.84 -18.49 -23.02
N ALA A 276 10.13 -18.23 -22.78
CA ALA A 276 11.15 -19.25 -22.87
C ALA A 276 11.10 -20.26 -21.71
N SER A 277 10.66 -19.82 -20.52
CA SER A 277 10.42 -20.69 -19.38
C SER A 277 9.07 -21.41 -19.47
N ASP A 278 8.84 -22.37 -18.58
CA ASP A 278 7.63 -23.20 -18.54
C ASP A 278 6.37 -22.46 -18.05
N ARG A 279 6.49 -21.20 -17.62
CA ARG A 279 5.39 -20.39 -17.12
C ARG A 279 5.65 -18.89 -17.21
N ILE A 280 4.59 -18.11 -17.33
CA ILE A 280 4.68 -16.63 -17.33
C ILE A 280 5.03 -16.06 -15.95
N GLY A 281 5.54 -14.83 -15.93
CA GLY A 281 5.83 -14.05 -14.73
C GLY A 281 7.24 -13.44 -14.70
N GLY A 282 8.17 -13.98 -15.50
CA GLY A 282 9.54 -13.49 -15.59
C GLY A 282 10.23 -13.36 -14.23
N GLN A 283 10.84 -12.20 -13.96
CA GLN A 283 11.57 -11.94 -12.71
C GLN A 283 10.70 -12.04 -11.44
N LEU A 284 9.36 -11.94 -11.53
CA LEU A 284 8.50 -12.15 -10.36
C LEU A 284 8.56 -13.59 -9.84
N LEU A 285 8.91 -14.57 -10.69
CA LEU A 285 9.05 -15.97 -10.29
C LEU A 285 10.34 -16.23 -9.51
N GLN A 286 11.30 -15.30 -9.54
CA GLN A 286 12.58 -15.39 -8.81
C GLN A 286 12.45 -14.96 -7.34
N ILE A 287 11.30 -14.39 -6.95
CA ILE A 287 11.02 -13.98 -5.58
C ILE A 287 10.91 -15.23 -4.69
N TRP A 288 11.74 -15.28 -3.65
CA TRP A 288 11.85 -16.41 -2.74
C TRP A 288 11.06 -16.20 -1.45
N ASP A 289 11.05 -14.98 -0.91
CA ASP A 289 10.34 -14.65 0.33
C ASP A 289 8.84 -14.94 0.18
N ARG A 290 8.35 -15.86 1.02
CA ARG A 290 6.95 -16.32 1.04
C ARG A 290 5.94 -15.18 1.05
N TRP A 291 6.21 -14.08 1.75
CA TRP A 291 5.28 -12.96 1.89
C TRP A 291 5.16 -12.17 0.58
N LYS A 292 6.31 -11.86 -0.03
CA LYS A 292 6.37 -11.17 -1.34
C LYS A 292 5.83 -12.07 -2.45
N LYS A 293 6.23 -13.35 -2.45
CA LYS A 293 5.86 -14.34 -3.47
C LYS A 293 4.36 -14.54 -3.54
N PHE A 294 3.67 -14.59 -2.40
CA PHE A 294 2.21 -14.70 -2.37
C PHE A 294 1.54 -13.52 -3.10
N GLU A 295 1.93 -12.29 -2.78
CA GLU A 295 1.28 -11.10 -3.36
C GLU A 295 1.62 -10.90 -4.83
N THR A 296 2.88 -11.12 -5.22
CA THR A 296 3.32 -10.99 -6.62
C THR A 296 2.81 -12.14 -7.50
N GLY A 297 2.65 -13.34 -6.94
CA GLY A 297 1.98 -14.46 -7.61
C GLY A 297 0.55 -14.11 -8.03
N ARG A 298 -0.22 -13.43 -7.15
CA ARG A 298 -1.57 -12.96 -7.50
C ARG A 298 -1.60 -12.04 -8.71
N LEU A 299 -0.56 -11.21 -8.89
CA LEU A 299 -0.45 -10.33 -10.06
C LEU A 299 -0.20 -11.14 -11.35
N VAL A 300 0.61 -12.20 -11.27
CA VAL A 300 0.82 -13.14 -12.39
C VAL A 300 -0.48 -13.87 -12.73
N ASP A 301 -1.23 -14.32 -11.71
CA ASP A 301 -2.53 -14.99 -11.90
C ASP A 301 -3.57 -14.06 -12.54
N TYR A 302 -3.57 -12.77 -12.15
CA TYR A 302 -4.37 -11.74 -12.81
C TYR A 302 -4.04 -11.66 -14.29
N TYR A 303 -2.76 -11.54 -14.66
CA TYR A 303 -2.35 -11.46 -16.07
C TYR A 303 -2.74 -12.71 -16.85
N SER A 304 -2.47 -13.89 -16.31
CA SER A 304 -2.88 -15.17 -16.89
C SER A 304 -4.37 -15.15 -17.23
N THR A 305 -5.20 -14.77 -16.26
CA THR A 305 -6.66 -14.77 -16.39
C THR A 305 -7.15 -13.74 -17.42
N VAL A 306 -6.68 -12.50 -17.35
CA VAL A 306 -7.20 -11.44 -18.25
C VAL A 306 -6.72 -11.64 -19.68
N LEU A 307 -5.48 -12.11 -19.89
CA LEU A 307 -4.95 -12.35 -21.23
C LEU A 307 -5.68 -13.52 -21.91
N GLN A 308 -5.89 -14.63 -21.19
CA GLN A 308 -6.67 -15.76 -21.72
C GLN A 308 -8.10 -15.35 -22.09
N ARG A 309 -8.76 -14.56 -21.23
CA ARG A 309 -10.12 -14.04 -21.51
C ARG A 309 -10.18 -13.11 -22.72
N MET A 310 -9.08 -12.46 -23.05
CA MET A 310 -8.95 -11.61 -24.23
C MET A 310 -8.51 -12.37 -25.49
N GLY A 311 -8.38 -13.70 -25.41
CA GLY A 311 -7.99 -14.53 -26.54
C GLY A 311 -6.51 -14.44 -26.91
N VAL A 312 -5.66 -13.97 -26.00
CA VAL A 312 -4.20 -13.99 -26.19
C VAL A 312 -3.71 -15.43 -26.12
N GLU A 313 -3.02 -15.87 -27.16
CA GLU A 313 -2.35 -17.17 -27.19
C GLU A 313 -1.04 -17.07 -26.41
N ILE A 314 -0.85 -17.91 -25.39
CA ILE A 314 0.35 -17.91 -24.55
C ILE A 314 1.11 -19.21 -24.80
N ILE A 315 2.35 -19.11 -25.30
CA ILE A 315 3.23 -20.23 -25.61
C ILE A 315 4.42 -20.20 -24.65
N THR A 316 4.49 -21.17 -23.74
CA THR A 316 5.58 -21.34 -22.76
C THR A 316 6.52 -22.46 -23.16
N GLY A 317 7.77 -22.41 -22.70
CA GLY A 317 8.81 -23.40 -23.01
C GLY A 317 9.44 -23.21 -24.39
N GLU A 318 9.15 -22.09 -25.05
CA GLU A 318 9.59 -21.81 -26.42
C GLU A 318 10.27 -20.44 -26.50
N LYS A 319 11.47 -20.41 -27.09
CA LYS A 319 12.15 -19.17 -27.43
C LYS A 319 11.66 -18.68 -28.78
N PHE A 320 11.08 -17.48 -28.81
CA PHE A 320 10.67 -16.84 -30.06
C PHE A 320 11.86 -16.22 -30.80
N SER A 321 12.02 -16.57 -32.06
CA SER A 321 12.92 -15.91 -33.01
C SER A 321 12.15 -15.55 -34.27
N GLY A 322 11.87 -14.26 -34.47
CA GLY A 322 11.09 -13.80 -35.61
C GLY A 322 10.80 -12.31 -35.53
N ASP A 323 9.95 -11.82 -36.44
CA ASP A 323 9.47 -10.45 -36.39
C ASP A 323 8.40 -10.30 -35.28
N GLY A 324 8.62 -9.36 -34.37
CA GLY A 324 7.76 -9.17 -33.21
C GLY A 324 8.33 -8.18 -32.21
N LEU A 325 7.57 -7.93 -31.15
CA LEU A 325 7.97 -7.06 -30.05
C LEU A 325 8.76 -7.86 -29.01
N TYR A 326 9.99 -7.45 -28.74
CA TYR A 326 10.84 -8.06 -27.71
C TYR A 326 10.73 -7.31 -26.38
N CYS A 327 10.14 -7.94 -25.37
CA CYS A 327 9.98 -7.42 -24.01
C CYS A 327 10.93 -8.14 -23.03
N LEU A 328 12.23 -8.08 -23.32
CA LEU A 328 13.28 -8.70 -22.50
C LEU A 328 13.61 -7.82 -21.28
N PRO A 329 14.08 -8.37 -20.15
CA PRO A 329 14.44 -7.56 -18.98
C PRO A 329 15.54 -6.54 -19.33
N ALA A 330 15.31 -5.26 -19.04
CA ALA A 330 16.30 -4.20 -19.27
C ALA A 330 17.52 -4.33 -18.34
N THR A 331 17.31 -4.89 -17.14
CA THR A 331 18.36 -5.10 -16.14
C THR A 331 18.26 -6.51 -15.57
N VAL A 332 19.39 -7.20 -15.51
CA VAL A 332 19.57 -8.44 -14.77
C VAL A 332 20.64 -8.19 -13.72
N TYR A 333 20.33 -8.47 -12.47
CA TYR A 333 21.26 -8.32 -11.36
C TYR A 333 22.16 -9.56 -11.25
N PRO A 334 23.45 -9.38 -10.93
CA PRO A 334 24.38 -10.50 -10.79
C PRO A 334 23.96 -11.43 -9.65
N ASP A 335 24.25 -12.72 -9.82
CA ASP A 335 24.11 -13.72 -8.77
C ASP A 335 25.15 -13.48 -7.65
N LEU A 336 24.81 -13.88 -6.43
CA LEU A 336 25.75 -13.86 -5.31
C LEU A 336 26.75 -15.03 -5.44
N PRO A 337 28.00 -14.86 -5.00
CA PRO A 337 28.97 -15.96 -4.99
C PRO A 337 28.55 -17.05 -4.01
N ASP A 338 28.99 -18.28 -4.29
CA ASP A 338 28.84 -19.44 -3.40
C ASP A 338 30.09 -19.56 -2.52
N GLN A 339 30.05 -18.96 -1.32
CA GLN A 339 31.16 -18.92 -0.37
C GLN A 339 30.65 -18.85 1.07
N GLU A 340 31.50 -19.12 2.06
CA GLU A 340 31.10 -19.26 3.46
C GLU A 340 30.42 -18.00 4.04
N GLU A 341 30.98 -16.82 3.77
CA GLU A 341 30.45 -15.53 4.24
C GLU A 341 30.10 -14.63 3.05
N ILE A 342 28.89 -14.06 3.04
CA ILE A 342 28.39 -13.20 1.98
C ILE A 342 27.97 -11.84 2.54
N VAL A 343 28.58 -10.77 2.01
CA VAL A 343 28.33 -9.38 2.40
C VAL A 343 27.51 -8.65 1.33
N ILE A 344 26.32 -8.19 1.71
CA ILE A 344 25.34 -7.56 0.81
C ILE A 344 25.13 -6.09 1.19
N ASP A 345 25.50 -5.19 0.29
CA ASP A 345 25.30 -3.74 0.40
C ASP A 345 24.40 -3.23 -0.75
N SER A 346 23.15 -3.72 -0.78
CA SER A 346 22.26 -3.46 -1.91
C SER A 346 20.80 -3.33 -1.50
N ASN A 347 20.16 -2.26 -1.98
CA ASN A 347 18.73 -2.02 -1.76
C ASN A 347 17.82 -2.68 -2.80
N ILE A 348 18.39 -3.50 -3.69
CA ILE A 348 17.63 -4.30 -4.65
C ILE A 348 16.92 -5.41 -3.88
N TYR A 349 15.60 -5.50 -4.06
CA TYR A 349 14.78 -6.47 -3.32
C TYR A 349 15.22 -7.92 -3.51
N ARG A 350 15.71 -8.26 -4.70
CA ARG A 350 16.22 -9.59 -4.99
C ARG A 350 17.28 -10.02 -3.96
N TYR A 351 18.16 -9.12 -3.55
CA TYR A 351 19.19 -9.47 -2.57
C TYR A 351 18.66 -9.61 -1.14
N HIS A 352 17.47 -9.09 -0.85
CA HIS A 352 16.78 -9.44 0.40
C HIS A 352 16.30 -10.89 0.35
N ASP A 353 15.71 -11.29 -0.77
CA ASP A 353 15.24 -12.65 -1.00
C ASP A 353 16.41 -13.66 -1.04
N ASP A 354 17.49 -13.31 -1.74
CA ASP A 354 18.69 -14.14 -1.80
C ASP A 354 19.37 -14.26 -0.43
N ALA A 355 19.45 -13.19 0.36
CA ALA A 355 19.97 -13.23 1.73
C ALA A 355 19.22 -14.26 2.59
N LEU A 356 17.88 -14.20 2.58
CA LEU A 356 17.05 -15.15 3.33
C LEU A 356 17.16 -16.59 2.81
N ARG A 357 17.32 -16.76 1.50
CA ARG A 357 17.44 -18.08 0.86
C ARG A 357 18.75 -18.77 1.23
N ILE A 358 19.86 -18.03 1.26
CA ILE A 358 21.20 -18.58 1.44
C ILE A 358 21.63 -18.64 2.91
N SER A 359 21.02 -17.85 3.80
CA SER A 359 21.42 -17.81 5.23
C SER A 359 21.27 -19.16 5.96
N ALA A 360 20.58 -20.13 5.38
CA ALA A 360 20.53 -21.49 5.90
C ALA A 360 21.88 -22.23 5.83
N ASN A 361 22.75 -21.87 4.88
CA ASN A 361 24.02 -22.55 4.61
C ASN A 361 25.23 -21.63 4.63
N HIS A 362 25.03 -20.31 4.66
CA HIS A 362 26.07 -19.30 4.56
C HIS A 362 25.89 -18.27 5.68
N GLU A 363 27.00 -17.72 6.17
CA GLU A 363 26.96 -16.51 6.98
C GLU A 363 26.61 -15.34 6.07
N VAL A 364 25.60 -14.56 6.44
CA VAL A 364 25.12 -13.43 5.63
C VAL A 364 25.15 -12.16 6.44
N ILE A 365 25.87 -11.17 5.93
CA ILE A 365 25.98 -9.82 6.50
C ILE A 365 25.35 -8.84 5.53
N MET A 366 24.34 -8.11 5.97
CA MET A 366 23.71 -7.03 5.20
C MET A 366 24.08 -5.68 5.79
N THR A 367 24.30 -4.67 4.94
CA THR A 367 24.44 -3.29 5.44
C THR A 367 23.06 -2.66 5.68
N GLU A 368 23.02 -1.64 6.54
CA GLU A 368 21.85 -0.78 6.75
C GLU A 368 21.31 -0.15 5.44
N ARG A 369 22.20 0.12 4.48
CA ARG A 369 21.82 0.67 3.16
C ARG A 369 20.93 -0.30 2.39
N SER A 370 21.08 -1.61 2.60
CA SER A 370 20.25 -2.62 1.96
C SER A 370 18.77 -2.44 2.27
N LEU A 371 18.42 -1.84 3.41
CA LEU A 371 17.01 -1.66 3.80
C LEU A 371 16.40 -0.34 3.30
N SER A 372 17.17 0.52 2.62
CA SER A 372 16.74 1.86 2.23
C SER A 372 15.58 1.93 1.22
N SER A 373 15.29 0.83 0.51
CA SER A 373 14.13 0.72 -0.40
C SER A 373 12.82 0.30 0.30
N LEU A 374 12.90 -0.05 1.58
CA LEU A 374 11.76 -0.42 2.42
C LEU A 374 11.30 0.80 3.22
N ASP A 375 9.98 1.01 3.29
CA ASP A 375 9.44 1.92 4.30
C ASP A 375 9.68 1.36 5.72
N ARG A 376 9.54 2.21 6.74
CA ARG A 376 9.80 1.85 8.14
C ARG A 376 9.07 0.58 8.61
N VAL A 377 7.85 0.33 8.13
CA VAL A 377 7.07 -0.86 8.50
C VAL A 377 7.71 -2.11 7.90
N ARG A 378 8.06 -2.05 6.61
CA ARG A 378 8.76 -3.15 5.94
C ARG A 378 10.17 -3.37 6.49
N GLN A 379 10.90 -2.31 6.85
CA GLN A 379 12.22 -2.42 7.49
C GLN A 379 12.13 -3.17 8.81
N ALA A 380 11.20 -2.78 9.69
CA ALA A 380 11.04 -3.43 10.99
C ALA A 380 10.69 -4.93 10.84
N ALA A 381 9.73 -5.25 9.95
CA ALA A 381 9.36 -6.63 9.68
C ALA A 381 10.50 -7.44 9.07
N TYR A 382 11.22 -6.88 8.10
CA TYR A 382 12.34 -7.57 7.47
C TYR A 382 13.49 -7.83 8.45
N ARG A 383 13.80 -6.88 9.35
CA ARG A 383 14.81 -7.09 10.40
C ARG A 383 14.47 -8.27 11.30
N ASP A 384 13.24 -8.37 11.77
CA ASP A 384 12.78 -9.50 12.59
C ASP A 384 12.90 -10.83 11.83
N ILE A 385 12.55 -10.85 10.54
CA ILE A 385 12.71 -12.04 9.69
C ILE A 385 14.20 -12.39 9.49
N ALA A 386 15.03 -11.38 9.22
CA ALA A 386 16.46 -11.55 8.97
C ALA A 386 17.20 -12.03 10.23
N GLU A 387 16.91 -11.46 11.38
CA GLU A 387 17.46 -11.87 12.69
C GLU A 387 17.12 -13.34 12.99
N LYS A 388 15.86 -13.75 12.79
CA LYS A 388 15.43 -15.15 12.93
C LYS A 388 16.10 -16.10 11.94
N ALA A 389 16.55 -15.58 10.80
CA ALA A 389 17.27 -16.32 9.78
C ALA A 389 18.80 -16.31 9.98
N GLY A 390 19.30 -15.73 11.09
CA GLY A 390 20.74 -15.65 11.40
C GLY A 390 21.51 -14.60 10.60
N ILE A 391 20.82 -13.65 9.96
CA ILE A 391 21.44 -12.60 9.14
C ILE A 391 21.86 -11.42 10.01
N SER A 392 23.12 -11.02 9.90
CA SER A 392 23.66 -9.86 10.61
C SER A 392 23.41 -8.58 9.81
N ILE A 393 22.69 -7.61 10.38
CA ILE A 393 22.50 -6.29 9.76
C ILE A 393 23.38 -5.26 10.47
N VAL A 394 24.35 -4.70 9.73
CA VAL A 394 25.40 -3.82 10.27
C VAL A 394 25.41 -2.45 9.61
N ARG A 395 25.86 -1.41 10.32
CA ARG A 395 26.00 -0.07 9.73
C ARG A 395 27.04 -0.03 8.61
N LYS A 396 28.13 -0.76 8.78
CA LYS A 396 29.24 -0.89 7.84
C LYS A 396 29.84 -2.27 8.01
N ALA A 397 30.07 -2.98 6.90
CA ALA A 397 30.78 -4.26 6.92
C ALA A 397 32.29 -4.07 7.14
N GLU A 398 32.95 -5.08 7.68
CA GLU A 398 34.39 -5.05 7.96
C GLU A 398 35.24 -5.18 6.69
N ARG A 399 34.72 -5.87 5.67
CA ARG A 399 35.32 -6.00 4.34
C ARG A 399 34.42 -5.44 3.24
N ASP A 400 34.95 -5.42 2.02
CA ASP A 400 34.20 -4.99 0.84
C ASP A 400 33.00 -5.93 0.56
N PRO A 401 31.83 -5.37 0.20
CA PRO A 401 30.65 -6.15 -0.14
C PRO A 401 30.85 -7.00 -1.40
N ASP A 402 30.32 -8.22 -1.39
CA ASP A 402 30.26 -9.08 -2.58
C ASP A 402 29.28 -8.53 -3.62
N VAL A 403 28.30 -7.75 -3.17
CA VAL A 403 27.48 -6.90 -4.04
C VAL A 403 27.26 -5.52 -3.42
N SER A 404 27.49 -4.47 -4.20
CA SER A 404 27.15 -3.10 -3.84
C SER A 404 26.42 -2.40 -4.98
N ILE A 405 25.09 -2.52 -4.99
CA ILE A 405 24.22 -1.93 -6.03
C ILE A 405 23.11 -1.16 -5.35
N MET A 406 23.01 0.13 -5.62
CA MET A 406 21.93 0.98 -5.10
C MET A 406 21.13 1.57 -6.23
N GLN A 407 19.82 1.42 -6.15
CA GLN A 407 18.89 2.04 -7.09
C GLN A 407 17.83 2.82 -6.35
N ARG A 408 17.69 4.10 -6.73
CA ARG A 408 16.72 5.00 -6.10
C ARG A 408 15.27 4.54 -6.31
N HIS A 409 14.96 3.95 -7.46
CA HIS A 409 13.59 3.62 -7.89
C HIS A 409 13.30 2.11 -7.93
N GLN A 410 13.72 1.37 -6.90
CA GLN A 410 13.25 0.00 -6.66
C GLN A 410 11.84 0.04 -6.04
N TYR A 411 10.82 -0.69 -6.49
CA TYR A 411 10.76 -1.88 -7.34
C TYR A 411 10.19 -1.57 -8.72
N ASP A 412 10.77 -2.15 -9.76
CA ASP A 412 10.46 -1.82 -11.17
C ASP A 412 9.27 -2.64 -11.72
N ILE A 413 8.16 -2.77 -10.97
CA ILE A 413 6.91 -3.31 -11.57
C ILE A 413 6.20 -2.20 -12.34
N LEU A 414 6.06 -1.02 -11.73
CA LEU A 414 5.39 0.11 -12.37
C LEU A 414 6.13 0.52 -13.65
N GLN A 415 7.45 0.64 -13.55
CA GLN A 415 8.27 1.09 -14.65
C GLN A 415 8.41 -0.01 -15.74
N ALA A 416 8.42 -1.30 -15.39
CA ALA A 416 8.28 -2.39 -16.36
C ALA A 416 6.91 -2.39 -17.06
N MET A 417 5.81 -2.15 -16.34
CA MET A 417 4.47 -2.01 -16.92
C MET A 417 4.43 -0.83 -17.90
N MET A 418 4.94 0.34 -17.50
CA MET A 418 5.04 1.52 -18.37
C MET A 418 5.88 1.24 -19.60
N TRP A 419 7.04 0.60 -19.43
CA TRP A 419 7.92 0.26 -20.54
C TRP A 419 7.27 -0.73 -21.52
N GLY A 420 6.52 -1.71 -21.02
CA GLY A 420 5.72 -2.61 -21.85
C GLY A 420 4.71 -1.86 -22.73
N ARG A 421 3.94 -0.96 -22.12
CA ARG A 421 2.97 -0.10 -22.84
C ARG A 421 3.66 0.78 -23.89
N GLU A 422 4.72 1.47 -23.51
CA GLU A 422 5.44 2.38 -24.40
C GLU A 422 6.12 1.65 -25.57
N SER A 423 6.69 0.47 -25.31
CA SER A 423 7.36 -0.33 -26.36
C SER A 423 6.36 -0.83 -27.38
N PHE A 424 5.16 -1.24 -26.94
CA PHE A 424 4.07 -1.58 -27.84
C PHE A 424 3.64 -0.38 -28.70
N LEU A 425 3.41 0.79 -28.09
CA LEU A 425 2.99 1.98 -28.83
C LEU A 425 4.04 2.40 -29.87
N LYS A 426 5.33 2.40 -29.50
CA LYS A 426 6.43 2.70 -30.43
C LYS A 426 6.51 1.69 -31.58
N TYR A 427 6.29 0.41 -31.29
CA TYR A 427 6.30 -0.66 -32.30
C TYR A 427 5.20 -0.46 -33.34
N VAL A 428 3.99 -0.08 -32.91
CA VAL A 428 2.87 0.17 -33.82
C VAL A 428 3.04 1.49 -34.57
N GLU A 429 3.49 2.57 -33.92
CA GLU A 429 3.74 3.86 -34.59
C GLU A 429 4.74 3.72 -35.74
N GLY A 430 5.80 2.93 -35.54
CA GLY A 430 6.78 2.61 -36.59
C GLY A 430 6.24 1.75 -37.73
N ARG A 431 5.02 1.22 -37.61
CA ARG A 431 4.37 0.26 -38.54
C ARG A 431 2.91 0.62 -38.80
N SER A 432 2.60 1.91 -38.78
CA SER A 432 1.22 2.42 -38.87
C SER A 432 0.46 1.89 -40.09
N SER A 433 1.12 1.65 -41.23
CA SER A 433 0.53 1.05 -42.43
C SER A 433 0.01 -0.37 -42.26
N ASP A 434 0.51 -1.10 -41.25
CA ASP A 434 0.26 -2.53 -41.06
C ASP A 434 -0.87 -2.78 -40.05
N TYR A 435 -1.22 -1.77 -39.24
CA TYR A 435 -2.05 -1.94 -38.04
C TYR A 435 -3.19 -0.91 -37.85
N LEU A 436 -3.11 0.28 -38.46
CA LEU A 436 -4.19 1.28 -38.51
C LEU A 436 -5.07 1.05 -39.74
#